data_AF-A0A2J8LMH3-F1
#
_entry.id   AF-A0A2J8LMH3-F1
#
_cell.length_a   1.000
_cell.length_b   1.000
_cell.length_c   1.000
_cell.angle_alpha   90.00
_cell.angle_beta   90.00
_cell.angle_gamma   90.00
#
_symmetry.space_group_name_H-M   'P 1'
#
loop_
_entity.id
_entity.type
_entity.pdbx_description
1 polymer ?
#
loop_
_entity_poly.entity_id
_entity_poly.type
_entity_poly.pdbx_seq_one_letter_code
_entity_poly.pdbx_strand_id
1 'polypeptide(L)'
;MAAPSPLRDCQAWKDARLPLSTTSNEACKLFDATLTQYVKWTNDKSLGGIEGCLSKLKAADPTFVMGHAIATGLVLIGTGSSVKLDKELDLAVKTMVEISRTQPLTRREQLHVSAVETFANGNFPKACELWEQILQDHPTDMLALKFSHDAYFYLGYQEQMRDSVARIYPFWTPDIPLSSYVKGIYSFGLMETNFYDRAEKLAKEAPTLCLQHQHPTDNYWAGKAGCDGARSGNTWALCLQPQAGEGRRSQGRSRQAAGTGTA
;
A
#
# COMPACT_ATOMS: atom_id res chain seq x y z
N MET A 1 -0.44 1.53 26.30
CA MET A 1 0.14 1.81 24.97
C MET A 1 1.04 0.64 24.62
N ALA A 2 0.69 -0.18 23.64
CA ALA A 2 1.65 -1.13 23.09
C ALA A 2 2.74 -0.30 22.41
N ALA A 3 4.01 -0.51 22.77
CA ALA A 3 5.11 0.17 22.11
C ALA A 3 5.04 -0.14 20.60
N PRO A 4 5.25 0.84 19.70
CA PRO A 4 5.38 0.54 18.29
C PRO A 4 6.47 -0.52 18.12
N SER A 5 6.16 -1.62 17.44
CA SER A 5 7.18 -2.63 17.12
C SER A 5 8.38 -1.92 16.49
N PRO A 6 9.60 -2.21 16.95
CA PRO A 6 10.79 -1.53 16.43
C PRO A 6 10.89 -1.76 14.92
N LEU A 7 11.11 -0.67 14.18
CA LEU A 7 11.31 -0.72 12.73
C LEU A 7 12.52 -1.60 12.42
N ARG A 8 12.37 -2.46 11.41
CA ARG A 8 13.36 -3.45 11.02
C ARG A 8 14.59 -2.79 10.41
N ASP A 9 15.76 -3.10 10.97
CA ASP A 9 17.06 -2.73 10.41
C ASP A 9 17.59 -3.82 9.44
N CYS A 10 18.82 -3.66 8.93
CA CYS A 10 19.40 -4.62 7.98
C CYS A 10 19.42 -6.05 8.52
N GLN A 11 19.69 -6.24 9.83
CA GLN A 11 19.77 -7.57 10.42
C GLN A 11 18.37 -8.15 10.60
N ALA A 12 17.40 -7.36 11.08
CA ALA A 12 16.02 -7.82 11.23
C ALA A 12 15.38 -8.24 9.89
N TRP A 13 15.68 -7.55 8.79
CA TRP A 13 15.24 -7.97 7.44
C TRP A 13 15.89 -9.28 6.98
N LYS A 14 17.17 -9.51 7.31
CA LYS A 14 17.85 -10.79 7.05
C LYS A 14 17.27 -11.94 7.89
N ASP A 15 17.01 -11.69 9.16
CA ASP A 15 16.42 -12.67 10.09
C ASP A 15 15.00 -13.07 9.65
N ALA A 16 14.25 -12.11 9.09
CA ALA A 16 12.97 -12.34 8.43
C ALA A 16 13.07 -13.07 7.07
N ARG A 17 14.27 -13.49 6.66
CA ARG A 17 14.57 -14.13 5.37
C ARG A 17 14.23 -13.28 4.15
N LEU A 18 14.25 -11.97 4.33
CA LEU A 18 13.98 -10.96 3.30
C LEU A 18 15.17 -9.98 3.21
N PRO A 19 16.41 -10.45 2.92
CA PRO A 19 17.58 -9.59 2.88
C PRO A 19 17.40 -8.45 1.87
N LEU A 20 17.93 -7.28 2.20
CA LEU A 20 17.94 -6.08 1.35
C LEU A 20 19.38 -5.78 0.91
N SER A 21 19.55 -5.23 -0.29
CA SER A 21 20.87 -4.92 -0.86
C SER A 21 21.58 -3.76 -0.16
N THR A 22 20.85 -2.92 0.57
CA THR A 22 21.41 -1.79 1.32
C THR A 22 22.15 -2.25 2.59
N THR A 23 23.25 -1.57 2.90
CA THR A 23 23.97 -1.67 4.18
C THR A 23 23.53 -0.60 5.19
N SER A 24 22.62 0.31 4.79
CA SER A 24 22.14 1.39 5.65
C SER A 24 21.00 0.92 6.54
N ASN A 25 21.26 0.82 7.84
CA ASN A 25 20.23 0.53 8.84
C ASN A 25 19.10 1.57 8.83
N GLU A 26 19.43 2.82 8.54
CA GLU A 26 18.44 3.90 8.44
C GLU A 26 17.51 3.69 7.23
N ALA A 27 18.08 3.34 6.05
CA ALA A 27 17.28 3.05 4.86
C ALA A 27 16.33 1.87 5.08
N CYS A 28 16.79 0.79 5.72
CA CYS A 28 15.95 -0.36 6.08
C CYS A 28 14.78 0.02 7.01
N LYS A 29 15.04 0.84 8.03
CA LYS A 29 14.01 1.30 8.97
C LYS A 29 12.99 2.20 8.28
N LEU A 30 13.43 3.12 7.43
CA LEU A 30 12.54 4.01 6.68
C LEU A 30 11.73 3.24 5.64
N PHE A 31 12.30 2.21 5.02
CA PHE A 31 11.59 1.32 4.12
C PHE A 31 10.48 0.56 4.85
N ASP A 32 10.82 -0.01 6.02
CA ASP A 32 9.86 -0.69 6.87
C ASP A 32 8.75 0.24 7.38
N ALA A 33 9.10 1.49 7.69
CA ALA A 33 8.15 2.51 8.10
C ALA A 33 7.20 2.90 6.97
N THR A 34 7.71 3.10 5.75
CA THR A 34 6.89 3.36 4.56
C THR A 34 5.96 2.20 4.27
N LEU A 35 6.49 0.97 4.25
CA LEU A 35 5.71 -0.24 4.02
C LEU A 35 4.62 -0.42 5.08
N THR A 36 4.96 -0.21 6.35
CA THR A 36 4.00 -0.28 7.46
C THR A 36 2.90 0.76 7.29
N GLN A 37 3.23 2.01 7.00
CA GLN A 37 2.25 3.07 6.79
C GLN A 37 1.32 2.77 5.61
N TYR A 38 1.87 2.28 4.50
CA TYR A 38 1.09 1.84 3.34
C TYR A 38 0.14 0.68 3.67
N VAL A 39 0.63 -0.37 4.35
CA VAL A 39 -0.18 -1.54 4.73
C VAL A 39 -1.33 -1.16 5.67
N LYS A 40 -1.04 -0.25 6.61
CA LYS A 40 -1.99 0.24 7.61
C LYS A 40 -2.93 1.32 7.10
N TRP A 41 -2.67 1.88 5.91
CA TRP A 41 -3.36 3.08 5.42
C TRP A 41 -3.28 4.26 6.38
N THR A 42 -2.11 4.45 7.00
CA THR A 42 -1.84 5.54 7.96
C THR A 42 -0.80 6.50 7.42
N ASN A 43 -0.87 7.77 7.83
CA ASN A 43 0.14 8.77 7.51
C ASN A 43 0.71 9.38 8.80
N ASP A 44 1.74 8.75 9.35
CA ASP A 44 2.30 9.09 10.66
C ASP A 44 3.10 10.39 10.60
N LYS A 45 2.53 11.45 11.18
CA LYS A 45 3.14 12.79 11.22
C LYS A 45 4.48 12.81 11.95
N SER A 46 4.71 11.94 12.94
CA SER A 46 5.98 11.89 13.67
C SER A 46 7.15 11.44 12.81
N LEU A 47 6.87 10.65 11.77
CA LEU A 47 7.86 10.18 10.81
C LEU A 47 7.99 11.13 9.59
N GLY A 48 7.06 12.07 9.45
CA GLY A 48 6.92 12.93 8.27
C GLY A 48 5.98 12.35 7.21
N GLY A 49 5.17 11.35 7.57
CA GLY A 49 4.29 10.64 6.65
C GLY A 49 5.05 9.75 5.66
N ILE A 50 4.32 9.21 4.69
CA ILE A 50 4.90 8.39 3.61
C ILE A 50 5.92 9.20 2.80
N GLU A 51 5.55 10.41 2.39
CA GLU A 51 6.43 11.28 1.57
C GLU A 51 7.72 11.66 2.32
N GLY A 52 7.62 12.03 3.60
CA GLY A 52 8.79 12.32 4.43
C GLY A 52 9.69 11.11 4.65
N CYS A 53 9.11 9.91 4.84
CA CYS A 53 9.88 8.68 4.91
C CYS A 53 10.62 8.38 3.60
N LEU A 54 9.97 8.53 2.45
CA LEU A 54 10.58 8.31 1.14
C LEU A 54 11.71 9.30 0.84
N SER A 55 11.53 10.58 1.19
CA SER A 55 12.56 11.61 1.04
C SER A 55 13.80 11.30 1.88
N LYS A 56 13.60 10.97 3.17
CA LYS A 56 14.69 10.56 4.07
C LYS A 56 15.35 9.27 3.61
N LEU A 57 14.57 8.31 3.10
CA LEU A 57 15.07 7.03 2.61
C LEU A 57 16.02 7.22 1.42
N LYS A 58 15.63 8.08 0.47
CA LYS A 58 16.47 8.43 -0.67
C LYS A 58 17.77 9.14 -0.25
N ALA A 59 17.70 9.98 0.80
CA ALA A 59 18.88 10.64 1.35
C ALA A 59 19.80 9.66 2.09
N ALA A 60 19.24 8.68 2.80
CA ALA A 60 19.98 7.69 3.59
C ALA A 60 20.71 6.65 2.71
N ASP A 61 20.12 6.26 1.57
CA ASP A 61 20.78 5.43 0.56
C ASP A 61 20.19 5.72 -0.84
N PRO A 62 20.84 6.59 -1.64
CA PRO A 62 20.38 6.93 -2.98
C PRO A 62 20.39 5.76 -3.97
N THR A 63 21.16 4.70 -3.69
CA THR A 63 21.33 3.52 -4.54
C THR A 63 20.46 2.34 -4.11
N PHE A 64 19.68 2.49 -3.04
CA PHE A 64 18.86 1.41 -2.52
C PHE A 64 17.66 1.10 -3.43
N VAL A 65 17.76 0.00 -4.19
CA VAL A 65 16.80 -0.31 -5.25
C VAL A 65 15.38 -0.50 -4.74
N MET A 66 15.19 -1.15 -3.59
CA MET A 66 13.85 -1.36 -3.04
C MET A 66 13.22 -0.06 -2.54
N GLY A 67 14.06 0.90 -2.16
CA GLY A 67 13.67 2.26 -1.88
C GLY A 67 13.04 2.95 -3.08
N HIS A 68 13.66 2.83 -4.26
CA HIS A 68 13.10 3.31 -5.51
C HIS A 68 11.86 2.51 -5.92
N ALA A 69 11.88 1.19 -5.76
CA ALA A 69 10.75 0.32 -6.11
C ALA A 69 9.48 0.65 -5.32
N ILE A 70 9.58 0.89 -4.00
CA ILE A 70 8.41 1.29 -3.20
C ILE A 70 7.99 2.73 -3.52
N ALA A 71 8.93 3.67 -3.71
CA ALA A 71 8.61 5.06 -4.04
C ALA A 71 7.83 5.15 -5.38
N THR A 72 8.39 4.55 -6.42
CA THR A 72 7.79 4.54 -7.77
C THR A 72 6.52 3.68 -7.81
N GLY A 73 6.54 2.51 -7.15
CA GLY A 73 5.39 1.62 -7.07
C GLY A 73 4.18 2.27 -6.41
N LEU A 74 4.37 3.04 -5.33
CA LEU A 74 3.27 3.75 -4.65
C LEU A 74 2.62 4.82 -5.55
N VAL A 75 3.41 5.56 -6.34
CA VAL A 75 2.86 6.52 -7.31
C VAL A 75 2.05 5.81 -8.38
N LEU A 76 2.56 4.69 -8.90
CA LEU A 76 1.89 3.89 -9.93
C LEU A 76 0.59 3.23 -9.44
N ILE A 77 0.63 2.61 -8.26
CA ILE A 77 -0.55 2.02 -7.61
C ILE A 77 -1.58 3.10 -7.26
N GLY A 78 -1.16 4.35 -7.04
CA GLY A 78 -2.09 5.47 -6.90
C GLY A 78 -2.97 5.73 -8.13
N THR A 79 -2.61 5.22 -9.32
CA THR A 79 -3.34 5.35 -10.62
C THR A 79 -3.65 6.77 -11.11
N GLY A 80 -3.28 7.80 -10.34
CA GLY A 80 -3.48 9.21 -10.68
C GLY A 80 -2.47 9.78 -11.69
N SER A 81 -1.36 9.07 -11.91
CA SER A 81 -0.28 9.45 -12.83
C SER A 81 0.06 8.30 -13.79
N SER A 82 0.68 8.62 -14.93
CA SER A 82 1.16 7.66 -15.91
C SER A 82 2.51 8.11 -16.46
N VAL A 83 3.43 7.17 -16.69
CA VAL A 83 4.74 7.45 -17.33
C VAL A 83 4.62 8.12 -18.71
N LYS A 84 3.47 8.01 -19.39
CA LYS A 84 3.24 8.69 -20.67
C LYS A 84 3.05 10.19 -20.53
N LEU A 85 2.51 10.64 -19.41
CA LEU A 85 2.13 12.04 -19.17
C LEU A 85 3.02 12.73 -18.13
N ASP A 86 3.56 11.94 -17.20
CA ASP A 86 4.40 12.39 -16.10
C ASP A 86 5.86 12.01 -16.37
N LYS A 87 6.66 13.02 -16.76
CA LYS A 87 8.08 12.85 -17.07
C LYS A 87 8.92 12.53 -15.84
N GLU A 88 8.52 12.98 -14.65
CA GLU A 88 9.23 12.70 -13.41
C GLU A 88 9.05 11.22 -13.03
N LEU A 89 7.83 10.71 -13.19
CA LEU A 89 7.54 9.29 -12.98
C LEU A 89 8.27 8.39 -13.99
N ASP A 90 8.28 8.77 -15.28
CA ASP A 90 9.05 8.06 -16.31
C ASP A 90 10.56 8.01 -15.97
N LEU A 91 11.12 9.14 -15.55
CA LEU A 91 12.51 9.21 -15.10
C LEU A 91 12.75 8.36 -13.85
N ALA A 92 11.82 8.33 -12.89
CA ALA A 92 11.93 7.53 -11.68
C ALA A 92 11.96 6.03 -12.01
N VAL A 93 11.09 5.54 -12.91
CA VAL A 93 11.11 4.14 -13.39
C VAL A 93 12.44 3.81 -14.05
N LYS A 94 12.93 4.67 -14.96
CA LYS A 94 14.22 4.47 -15.64
C LYS A 94 15.39 4.43 -14.66
N THR A 95 15.39 5.34 -13.69
CA THR A 95 16.42 5.40 -12.64
C THR A 95 16.43 4.14 -11.80
N MET A 96 15.26 3.64 -11.37
CA MET A 96 15.13 2.38 -10.63
C MET A 96 15.72 1.21 -11.43
N VAL A 97 15.39 1.11 -12.72
CA VAL A 97 15.89 0.05 -13.60
C VAL A 97 17.40 0.17 -13.81
N GLU A 98 17.93 1.38 -13.97
CA GLU A 98 19.37 1.60 -14.11
C GLU A 98 20.14 1.20 -12.85
N ILE A 99 19.70 1.66 -11.67
CA ILE A 99 20.27 1.26 -10.37
C ILE A 99 20.24 -0.26 -10.18
N SER A 100 19.20 -0.93 -10.67
CA SER A 100 19.12 -2.39 -10.55
C SER A 100 20.23 -3.13 -11.32
N ARG A 101 20.85 -2.48 -12.31
CA ARG A 101 21.94 -3.02 -13.13
C ARG A 101 23.33 -2.67 -12.61
N THR A 102 23.45 -1.68 -11.73
CA THR A 102 24.75 -1.20 -11.24
C THR A 102 25.25 -1.92 -9.99
N GLN A 103 24.41 -2.75 -9.36
CA GLN A 103 24.72 -3.43 -8.10
C GLN A 103 24.19 -4.88 -8.07
N PRO A 104 24.81 -5.77 -7.28
CA PRO A 104 24.28 -7.11 -7.10
C PRO A 104 22.97 -7.06 -6.31
N LEU A 105 21.92 -7.63 -6.88
CA LEU A 105 20.60 -7.71 -6.25
C LEU A 105 20.20 -9.16 -6.01
N THR A 106 19.42 -9.36 -4.95
CA THR A 106 18.76 -10.65 -4.74
C THR A 106 17.70 -10.91 -5.82
N ARG A 107 17.35 -12.17 -6.06
CA ARG A 107 16.28 -12.53 -7.01
C ARG A 107 14.97 -11.82 -6.68
N ARG A 108 14.64 -11.70 -5.39
CA ARG A 108 13.45 -11.00 -4.88
C ARG A 108 13.43 -9.53 -5.31
N GLU A 109 14.52 -8.82 -5.13
CA GLU A 109 14.63 -7.39 -5.47
C GLU A 109 14.55 -7.18 -6.99
N GLN A 110 15.19 -8.04 -7.77
CA GLN A 110 15.09 -8.00 -9.24
C GLN A 110 13.64 -8.18 -9.71
N LEU A 111 12.91 -9.13 -9.11
CA LEU A 111 11.50 -9.36 -9.43
C LEU A 111 10.63 -8.15 -9.09
N HIS A 112 10.86 -7.47 -7.96
CA HIS A 112 10.16 -6.24 -7.61
C HIS A 112 10.40 -5.13 -8.64
N VAL A 113 11.65 -4.92 -9.05
CA VAL A 113 12.00 -3.95 -10.10
C VAL A 113 11.28 -4.28 -11.41
N SER A 114 11.36 -5.53 -11.86
CA SER A 114 10.69 -5.98 -13.09
C SER A 114 9.17 -5.83 -13.00
N ALA A 115 8.56 -6.12 -11.84
CA ALA A 115 7.13 -5.99 -11.63
C ALA A 115 6.69 -4.53 -11.72
N VAL A 116 7.39 -3.61 -11.03
CA VAL A 116 7.10 -2.18 -11.06
C VAL A 116 7.30 -1.58 -12.46
N GLU A 117 8.36 -1.95 -13.16
CA GLU A 117 8.59 -1.54 -14.56
C GLU A 117 7.48 -2.06 -15.49
N THR A 118 7.10 -3.32 -15.34
CA THR A 118 6.04 -3.96 -16.15
C THR A 118 4.69 -3.29 -15.89
N PHE A 119 4.40 -2.97 -14.63
CA PHE A 119 3.21 -2.23 -14.24
C PHE A 119 3.20 -0.81 -14.84
N ALA A 120 4.34 -0.12 -14.79
CA ALA A 120 4.50 1.22 -15.37
C ALA A 120 4.22 1.24 -16.89
N ASN A 121 4.59 0.17 -17.59
CA ASN A 121 4.33 -0.03 -19.02
C ASN A 121 2.87 -0.41 -19.33
N GLY A 122 2.01 -0.55 -18.31
CA GLY A 122 0.59 -0.84 -18.45
C GLY A 122 0.24 -2.33 -18.55
N ASN A 123 1.21 -3.22 -18.36
CA ASN A 123 0.95 -4.67 -18.36
C ASN A 123 0.70 -5.18 -16.94
N PHE A 124 -0.43 -4.80 -16.36
CA PHE A 124 -0.78 -5.15 -14.98
C PHE A 124 -0.84 -6.67 -14.73
N PRO A 125 -1.43 -7.51 -15.61
CA PRO A 125 -1.45 -8.96 -15.37
C PRO A 125 -0.06 -9.55 -15.24
N LYS A 126 0.88 -9.13 -16.09
CA LYS A 126 2.26 -9.61 -16.02
C LYS A 126 3.00 -9.12 -14.78
N ALA A 127 2.72 -7.90 -14.32
CA ALA A 127 3.24 -7.40 -13.05
C ALA A 127 2.74 -8.25 -11.87
N CYS A 128 1.45 -8.62 -11.85
CA CYS A 128 0.92 -9.55 -10.85
C CYS A 128 1.65 -10.90 -10.87
N GLU A 129 1.87 -11.51 -12.04
CA GLU A 129 2.63 -12.77 -12.12
C GLU A 129 4.04 -12.67 -11.53
N LEU A 130 4.70 -11.52 -11.65
CA LEU A 130 6.03 -11.30 -11.09
C LEU A 130 5.98 -11.15 -9.56
N TRP A 131 4.99 -10.43 -9.01
CA TRP A 131 4.78 -10.40 -7.56
C TRP A 131 4.34 -11.75 -7.00
N GLU A 132 3.54 -12.52 -7.74
CA GLU A 132 3.17 -13.88 -7.34
C GLU A 132 4.37 -14.83 -7.32
N GLN A 133 5.33 -14.69 -8.24
CA GLN A 133 6.60 -15.43 -8.17
C GLN A 133 7.36 -15.10 -6.87
N ILE A 134 7.37 -13.82 -6.46
CA ILE A 134 7.96 -13.44 -5.17
C ILE A 134 7.22 -14.13 -4.03
N LEU A 135 5.90 -14.16 -4.04
CA LEU A 135 5.09 -14.77 -2.97
C LEU A 135 5.23 -16.29 -2.90
N GLN A 136 5.58 -16.96 -4.01
CA GLN A 136 5.90 -18.39 -4.03
C GLN A 136 7.21 -18.68 -3.28
N ASP A 137 8.25 -17.88 -3.52
CA ASP A 137 9.57 -18.04 -2.90
C ASP A 137 9.64 -17.44 -1.48
N HIS A 138 8.91 -16.35 -1.27
CA HIS A 138 8.92 -15.49 -0.08
C HIS A 138 7.48 -15.14 0.33
N PRO A 139 6.72 -16.08 0.92
CA PRO A 139 5.29 -15.88 1.25
C PRO A 139 5.04 -14.76 2.27
N THR A 140 6.10 -14.28 2.95
CA THR A 140 6.07 -13.21 3.95
C THR A 140 6.49 -11.84 3.38
N ASP A 141 6.70 -11.70 2.07
CA ASP A 141 6.95 -10.41 1.43
C ASP A 141 5.65 -9.57 1.36
N MET A 142 5.48 -8.70 2.34
CA MET A 142 4.30 -7.83 2.43
C MET A 142 4.18 -6.85 1.27
N LEU A 143 5.29 -6.36 0.70
CA LEU A 143 5.21 -5.40 -0.41
C LEU A 143 4.65 -6.08 -1.66
N ALA A 144 5.14 -7.30 -1.96
CA ALA A 144 4.64 -8.09 -3.08
C ALA A 144 3.16 -8.41 -2.91
N LEU A 145 2.75 -8.82 -1.71
CA LEU A 145 1.35 -9.07 -1.37
C LEU A 145 0.48 -7.83 -1.60
N LYS A 146 0.90 -6.64 -1.14
CA LYS A 146 0.08 -5.44 -1.30
C LYS A 146 -0.03 -4.98 -2.74
N PHE A 147 1.09 -4.95 -3.45
CA PHE A 147 1.08 -4.53 -4.85
C PHE A 147 0.31 -5.52 -5.73
N SER A 148 0.44 -6.83 -5.51
CA SER A 148 -0.38 -7.81 -6.26
C SER A 148 -1.86 -7.70 -5.91
N HIS A 149 -2.20 -7.54 -4.63
CA HIS A 149 -3.58 -7.38 -4.18
C HIS A 149 -4.24 -6.14 -4.80
N ASP A 150 -3.59 -4.98 -4.73
CA ASP A 150 -4.13 -3.72 -5.28
C ASP A 150 -4.24 -3.80 -6.81
N ALA A 151 -3.25 -4.40 -7.49
CA ALA A 151 -3.29 -4.61 -8.93
C ALA A 151 -4.41 -5.57 -9.36
N TYR A 152 -4.64 -6.67 -8.64
CA TYR A 152 -5.76 -7.57 -8.90
C TYR A 152 -7.10 -6.88 -8.68
N PHE A 153 -7.20 -6.02 -7.66
CA PHE A 153 -8.39 -5.22 -7.43
C PHE A 153 -8.69 -4.30 -8.62
N TYR A 154 -7.69 -3.61 -9.19
CA TYR A 154 -7.87 -2.77 -10.38
C TYR A 154 -8.27 -3.57 -11.63
N LEU A 155 -7.79 -4.81 -11.76
CA LEU A 155 -8.12 -5.72 -12.86
C LEU A 155 -9.50 -6.39 -12.71
N GLY A 156 -10.12 -6.29 -11.53
CA GLY A 156 -11.35 -7.04 -11.21
C GLY A 156 -11.12 -8.55 -11.03
N TYR A 157 -9.88 -8.97 -10.77
CA TYR A 157 -9.48 -10.37 -10.63
C TYR A 157 -9.68 -10.84 -9.16
N GLN A 158 -10.93 -10.80 -8.71
CA GLN A 158 -11.31 -11.04 -7.31
C GLN A 158 -10.92 -12.46 -6.82
N GLU A 159 -11.06 -13.48 -7.66
CA GLU A 159 -10.68 -14.85 -7.30
C GLU A 159 -9.17 -14.98 -7.12
N GLN A 160 -8.39 -14.42 -8.04
CA GLN A 160 -6.92 -14.42 -7.97
C GLN A 160 -6.44 -13.63 -6.76
N MET A 161 -7.07 -12.49 -6.48
CA MET A 161 -6.81 -11.69 -5.28
C MET A 161 -7.00 -12.51 -4.01
N ARG A 162 -8.16 -13.17 -3.85
CA ARG A 162 -8.43 -14.06 -2.70
C ARG A 162 -7.42 -15.20 -2.62
N ASP A 163 -7.21 -15.90 -3.74
CA ASP A 163 -6.44 -17.13 -3.77
C ASP A 163 -4.95 -16.89 -3.57
N SER A 164 -4.44 -15.74 -4.01
CA SER A 164 -3.08 -15.27 -3.69
C SER A 164 -2.87 -15.19 -2.18
N VAL A 165 -3.76 -14.48 -1.47
CA VAL A 165 -3.64 -14.38 -0.01
C VAL A 165 -3.86 -15.72 0.66
N ALA A 166 -4.82 -16.52 0.19
CA ALA A 166 -5.11 -17.84 0.75
C ALA A 166 -3.89 -18.78 0.71
N ARG A 167 -3.10 -18.75 -0.38
CA ARG A 167 -1.88 -19.56 -0.54
C ARG A 167 -0.81 -19.21 0.50
N ILE A 168 -0.59 -17.93 0.75
CA ILE A 168 0.47 -17.48 1.66
C ILE A 168 0.00 -17.43 3.12
N TYR A 169 -1.30 -17.36 3.37
CA TYR A 169 -1.88 -17.16 4.70
C TYR A 169 -1.31 -18.09 5.79
N PRO A 170 -1.10 -19.40 5.56
CA PRO A 170 -0.52 -20.30 6.56
C PRO A 170 0.90 -19.93 7.02
N PHE A 171 1.65 -19.15 6.23
CA PHE A 171 3.01 -18.71 6.57
C PHE A 171 3.02 -17.44 7.44
N TRP A 172 1.87 -16.77 7.62
CA TRP A 172 1.75 -15.55 8.41
C TRP A 172 1.38 -15.85 9.85
N THR A 173 2.38 -16.12 10.68
CA THR A 173 2.23 -16.37 12.11
C THR A 173 2.06 -15.06 12.91
N PRO A 174 1.46 -15.10 14.12
CA PRO A 174 1.19 -13.89 14.90
C PRO A 174 2.41 -13.06 15.29
N ASP A 175 3.59 -13.67 15.36
CA ASP A 175 4.88 -13.03 15.65
C ASP A 175 5.42 -12.21 14.46
N ILE A 176 4.97 -12.51 13.23
CA ILE A 176 5.39 -11.75 12.05
C ILE A 176 4.69 -10.38 12.08
N PRO A 177 5.45 -9.27 11.92
CA PRO A 177 4.88 -7.94 11.84
C PRO A 177 3.79 -7.86 10.77
N LEU A 178 2.69 -7.17 11.08
CA LEU A 178 1.56 -6.95 10.18
C LEU A 178 0.73 -8.21 9.83
N SER A 179 0.96 -9.35 10.49
CA SER A 179 0.16 -10.57 10.31
C SER A 179 -1.34 -10.35 10.50
N SER A 180 -1.75 -9.51 11.45
CA SER A 180 -3.15 -9.11 11.63
C SER A 180 -3.75 -8.41 10.41
N TYR A 181 -2.96 -7.61 9.70
CA TYR A 181 -3.41 -6.94 8.46
C TYR A 181 -3.56 -7.94 7.33
N VAL A 182 -2.72 -8.99 7.26
CA VAL A 182 -2.89 -10.08 6.28
C VAL A 182 -4.22 -10.81 6.49
N LYS A 183 -4.64 -11.00 7.74
CA LYS A 183 -6.00 -11.51 8.05
C LYS A 183 -7.09 -10.61 7.46
N GLY A 184 -6.96 -9.30 7.63
CA GLY A 184 -7.90 -8.33 7.07
C GLY A 184 -7.96 -8.35 5.54
N ILE A 185 -6.80 -8.46 4.87
CA ILE A 185 -6.72 -8.58 3.41
C ILE A 185 -7.38 -9.88 2.94
N TYR A 186 -7.12 -11.00 3.62
CA TYR A 186 -7.75 -12.28 3.25
C TYR A 186 -9.28 -12.23 3.46
N SER A 187 -9.72 -11.63 4.57
CA SER A 187 -11.14 -11.40 4.84
C SER A 187 -11.80 -10.58 3.73
N PHE A 188 -11.12 -9.55 3.23
CA PHE A 188 -11.61 -8.75 2.11
C PHE A 188 -11.76 -9.59 0.83
N GLY A 189 -10.76 -10.40 0.47
CA GLY A 189 -10.85 -11.31 -0.69
C GLY A 189 -11.99 -12.34 -0.57
N LEU A 190 -12.25 -12.85 0.63
CA LEU A 190 -13.39 -13.73 0.90
C LEU A 190 -14.73 -13.01 0.68
N MET A 191 -14.83 -11.76 1.14
CA MET A 191 -16.03 -10.93 0.96
C MET A 191 -16.30 -10.62 -0.52
N GLU A 192 -15.27 -10.21 -1.26
CA GLU A 192 -15.37 -9.90 -2.70
C GLU A 192 -15.74 -11.11 -3.57
N THR A 193 -15.63 -12.33 -3.02
CA THR A 193 -16.01 -13.58 -3.68
C THR A 193 -17.19 -14.28 -2.99
N ASN A 194 -17.99 -13.53 -2.23
CA ASN A 194 -19.25 -13.94 -1.61
C ASN A 194 -19.16 -14.98 -0.48
N PHE A 195 -17.98 -15.19 0.12
CA PHE A 195 -17.80 -16.03 1.31
C PHE A 195 -17.98 -15.23 2.61
N TYR A 196 -19.14 -14.59 2.76
CA TYR A 196 -19.39 -13.60 3.82
C TYR A 196 -19.21 -14.15 5.24
N ASP A 197 -19.76 -15.32 5.55
CA ASP A 197 -19.65 -15.91 6.89
C ASP A 197 -18.19 -16.17 7.30
N ARG A 198 -17.37 -16.59 6.32
CA ARG A 198 -15.93 -16.82 6.54
C ARG A 198 -15.18 -15.50 6.69
N ALA A 199 -15.53 -14.50 5.89
CA ALA A 199 -14.96 -13.17 5.99
C ALA A 199 -15.23 -12.56 7.37
N GLU A 200 -16.48 -12.57 7.83
CA GLU A 200 -16.87 -12.00 9.13
C GLU A 200 -16.14 -12.68 10.30
N LYS A 201 -16.07 -14.02 10.29
CA LYS A 201 -15.34 -14.77 11.32
C LYS A 201 -13.87 -14.36 11.36
N LEU A 202 -13.23 -14.29 10.19
CA LEU A 202 -11.81 -13.95 10.09
C LEU A 202 -11.54 -12.50 10.51
N ALA A 203 -12.42 -11.56 10.15
CA ALA A 203 -12.34 -10.17 10.55
C ALA A 203 -12.43 -10.00 12.08
N LYS A 204 -13.28 -10.78 12.76
CA LYS A 204 -13.40 -10.78 14.23
C LYS A 204 -12.16 -11.32 14.95
N GLU A 205 -11.43 -12.25 14.31
CA GLU A 205 -10.19 -12.82 14.84
C GLU A 205 -8.95 -11.93 14.59
N ALA A 206 -9.08 -10.89 13.76
CA ALA A 206 -8.04 -9.88 13.64
C ALA A 206 -8.07 -9.02 14.92
N PRO A 207 -6.98 -8.97 15.71
CA PRO A 207 -7.00 -8.28 16.99
C PRO A 207 -7.45 -6.82 16.84
N THR A 208 -8.28 -6.41 17.78
CA THR A 208 -8.97 -5.14 18.02
C THR A 208 -8.07 -3.90 18.05
N LEU A 209 -6.78 -4.01 17.72
CA LEU A 209 -5.89 -2.86 17.47
C LEU A 209 -6.36 -2.04 16.25
N CYS A 210 -7.18 -2.65 15.40
CA CYS A 210 -8.02 -1.95 14.46
C CYS A 210 -9.06 -1.08 15.19
N LEU A 211 -9.91 -1.64 16.06
CA LEU A 211 -11.05 -0.90 16.61
C LEU A 211 -10.75 0.02 17.81
N GLN A 212 -9.56 -0.01 18.40
CA GLN A 212 -9.31 0.66 19.69
C GLN A 212 -8.68 2.05 19.64
N HIS A 213 -8.18 2.53 18.50
CA HIS A 213 -7.73 3.92 18.42
C HIS A 213 -7.96 4.50 17.04
N GLN A 214 -8.67 5.64 17.06
CA GLN A 214 -8.91 6.54 15.93
C GLN A 214 -10.12 6.11 15.09
N HIS A 215 -10.65 7.06 14.33
CA HIS A 215 -12.04 7.16 13.93
C HIS A 215 -12.55 5.91 13.15
N PRO A 216 -13.87 5.69 13.03
CA PRO A 216 -14.45 4.57 12.24
C PRO A 216 -13.95 4.46 10.79
N THR A 217 -13.26 5.49 10.30
CA THR A 217 -12.63 5.61 8.99
C THR A 217 -11.26 4.96 8.87
N ASP A 218 -10.62 4.59 9.99
CA ASP A 218 -9.17 4.35 10.00
C ASP A 218 -8.78 2.87 9.84
N ASN A 219 -9.76 1.95 9.85
CA ASN A 219 -9.57 0.60 9.30
C ASN A 219 -10.44 0.39 8.08
N TYR A 220 -9.90 0.81 6.94
CA TYR A 220 -10.49 0.61 5.63
C TYR A 220 -11.01 -0.83 5.43
N TRP A 221 -10.20 -1.85 5.77
CA TRP A 221 -10.53 -3.26 5.51
C TRP A 221 -11.57 -3.86 6.48
N ALA A 222 -11.49 -3.53 7.77
CA ALA A 222 -12.43 -4.04 8.77
C ALA A 222 -13.79 -3.31 8.70
N GLY A 223 -13.79 -2.01 8.39
CA GLY A 223 -15.00 -1.23 8.15
C GLY A 223 -15.75 -1.67 6.89
N LYS A 224 -15.04 -2.09 5.83
CA LYS A 224 -15.65 -2.68 4.63
C LYS A 224 -16.29 -4.05 4.89
N ALA A 225 -15.64 -4.92 5.66
CA ALA A 225 -16.13 -6.26 5.96
C ALA A 225 -17.29 -6.29 6.97
N GLY A 226 -17.35 -5.32 7.89
CA GLY A 226 -18.35 -5.25 8.96
C GLY A 226 -19.60 -4.41 8.67
N CYS A 227 -19.70 -3.77 7.51
CA CYS A 227 -20.88 -2.97 7.17
C CYS A 227 -22.01 -3.86 6.63
N ASP A 228 -23.16 -3.86 7.33
CA ASP A 228 -24.47 -4.41 6.89
C ASP A 228 -24.93 -3.94 5.49
N GLY A 229 -24.20 -2.99 4.87
CA GLY A 229 -24.40 -2.46 3.53
C GLY A 229 -23.85 -3.30 2.37
N ALA A 230 -23.26 -4.49 2.60
CA ALA A 230 -22.82 -5.40 1.53
C ALA A 230 -23.94 -5.86 0.56
N ARG A 231 -25.20 -5.44 0.79
CA ARG A 231 -26.37 -5.75 -0.04
C ARG A 231 -26.65 -4.76 -1.18
N SER A 232 -26.01 -3.59 -1.25
CA SER A 232 -26.25 -2.60 -2.32
C SER A 232 -24.96 -2.28 -3.10
N GLY A 233 -24.80 -2.95 -4.24
CA GLY A 233 -23.56 -3.01 -4.99
C GLY A 233 -23.22 -1.80 -5.86
N ASN A 234 -23.10 -0.57 -5.33
CA ASN A 234 -22.53 0.54 -6.13
C ASN A 234 -21.91 1.73 -5.38
N THR A 235 -21.69 1.67 -4.06
CA THR A 235 -21.18 2.83 -3.29
C THR A 235 -19.65 2.94 -3.23
N TRP A 236 -18.91 2.00 -3.82
CA TRP A 236 -17.50 1.79 -3.49
C TRP A 236 -16.49 2.58 -4.32
N ALA A 237 -16.85 3.02 -5.53
CA ALA A 237 -15.97 3.81 -6.41
C ALA A 237 -15.65 5.21 -5.83
N LEU A 238 -16.46 5.72 -4.90
CA LEU A 238 -16.28 7.03 -4.28
C LEU A 238 -15.19 7.05 -3.18
N CYS A 239 -14.81 5.90 -2.62
CA CYS A 239 -13.80 5.83 -1.55
C CYS A 239 -12.36 5.68 -2.07
N LEU A 240 -12.14 5.59 -3.39
CA LEU A 240 -10.82 5.50 -4.01
C LEU A 240 -10.23 6.87 -4.40
N GLN A 241 -10.97 7.95 -4.25
CA GLN A 241 -10.40 9.28 -4.42
C GLN A 241 -9.58 9.65 -3.19
N PRO A 242 -8.37 10.22 -3.35
CA PRO A 242 -7.69 10.90 -2.25
C PRO A 242 -8.70 11.89 -1.66
N GLN A 243 -8.83 11.96 -0.34
CA GLN A 243 -9.60 13.03 0.28
C GLN A 243 -8.95 14.37 -0.09
N ALA A 244 -9.38 14.96 -1.21
CA ALA A 244 -9.16 16.36 -1.50
C ALA A 244 -9.85 17.11 -0.37
N GLY A 245 -9.05 17.77 0.46
CA GLY A 245 -9.49 18.39 1.70
C GLY A 245 -10.82 19.14 1.53
N GLU A 246 -11.79 18.78 2.37
CA GLU A 246 -13.00 19.58 2.58
C GLU A 246 -12.58 20.94 3.15
N GLY A 247 -12.42 21.90 2.25
CA GLY A 247 -11.93 23.21 2.60
C GLY A 247 -12.15 24.23 1.49
N ARG A 248 -13.33 24.23 0.85
CA ARG A 248 -13.99 25.42 0.26
C ARG A 248 -15.21 25.04 -0.59
N ARG A 249 -16.40 25.25 -0.03
CA ARG A 249 -17.68 25.64 -0.64
C ARG A 249 -18.66 25.72 0.53
N SER A 250 -19.47 26.73 0.79
CA SER A 250 -19.73 28.03 0.17
C SER A 250 -20.67 28.75 1.13
N GLN A 251 -20.28 29.87 1.74
CA GLN A 251 -21.24 30.92 2.09
C GLN A 251 -21.25 31.83 0.86
N GLY A 252 -22.29 31.82 0.02
CA GLY A 252 -23.62 32.28 0.37
C GLY A 252 -23.78 33.65 -0.28
N ARG A 253 -24.24 33.68 -1.54
CA ARG A 253 -24.66 34.89 -2.25
C ARG A 253 -25.75 35.59 -1.42
N SER A 254 -25.44 36.71 -0.80
CA SER A 254 -26.44 37.70 -0.36
C SER A 254 -26.44 38.87 -1.34
N ARG A 255 -27.65 39.13 -1.86
CA ARG A 255 -28.02 40.20 -2.78
C ARG A 255 -27.49 41.56 -2.31
N GLN A 256 -26.72 42.26 -3.15
CA GLN A 256 -26.61 43.72 -3.08
C GLN A 256 -27.81 44.32 -3.80
N ALA A 257 -28.70 44.96 -3.02
CA ALA A 257 -29.68 45.89 -3.52
C ALA A 257 -28.98 47.24 -3.74
N ALA A 258 -29.00 47.72 -4.98
CA ALA A 258 -28.66 49.10 -5.30
C ALA A 258 -29.79 50.01 -4.79
N GLY A 259 -29.48 50.84 -3.80
CA GLY A 259 -30.30 51.95 -3.34
C GLY A 259 -29.63 53.26 -3.73
N THR A 260 -30.30 54.02 -4.58
CA THR A 260 -30.02 55.41 -4.96
C THR A 260 -30.05 56.35 -3.75
N GLY A 261 -29.13 57.33 -3.71
CA GLY A 261 -29.18 58.42 -2.73
C GLY A 261 -28.12 59.48 -3.00
N THR A 262 -28.47 60.46 -3.84
CA THR A 262 -27.77 61.73 -4.03
C THR A 262 -27.81 62.60 -2.76
N ALA A 263 -26.80 63.48 -2.67
CA ALA A 263 -26.54 64.56 -1.71
C ALA A 263 -25.78 64.18 -0.43
#